data_AF-A0A930HCC1-F1
#
_entry.id   AF-A0A930HCC1-F1
#
_cell.length_a   1.000
_cell.length_b   1.000
_cell.length_c   1.000
_cell.angle_alpha   90.00
_cell.angle_beta   90.00
_cell.angle_gamma   90.00
#
_symmetry.space_group_name_H-M   'P 1'
#
loop_
_entity.id
_entity.type
_entity.pdbx_description
1 polymer ?
#
loop_
_entity_poly.entity_id
_entity_poly.type
_entity_poly.pdbx_seq_one_letter_code
_entity_poly.pdbx_strand_id
1 'polypeptide(L)'
;MRKFDSNVQVLKYKVLREVARHYWEGEEIFSVFNEIANEIVKKGQPSTSCCIYKDRAKVAERIRIALGGNRKNPNIIEVIDLVCDECPESGHVVTDLCRGCLAHACEASCRLNAISFGKDNKAIIDKSKCVECGQCAKACPYSAINNFIRPCVRSCKADAIHMAETGEAEIDYEKCVSCGACVTQCPFGATVDKSYITNLIDMIKGSEGNTKYKVNAIIAPAFVSQFDYATIGQVIQGLRELGFEGIYEAAQGADLVAYYEAKELEEKGFLTTSCCPAFVEYIEKNFPDLVPNISHNLSPMGTIGKIIKDEDPTCKNIFIGPCTAKKAEFQLEKVKDYIDCVITFEELQALFDSKDIDIENLES
;
A
#
# COMPACT_ATOMS: atom_id res chain seq x y z
N MET A 1 -21.82 -2.88 9.42
CA MET A 1 -20.81 -1.81 9.25
C MET A 1 -19.92 -2.16 8.08
N ARG A 2 -19.44 -1.20 7.26
CA ARG A 2 -18.53 -1.54 6.16
C ARG A 2 -17.13 -1.72 6.74
N LYS A 3 -16.65 -2.96 6.84
CA LYS A 3 -15.25 -3.28 7.22
C LYS A 3 -14.20 -2.73 6.24
N PHE A 4 -14.61 -2.29 5.04
CA PHE A 4 -13.73 -1.83 3.96
C PHE A 4 -14.32 -0.63 3.21
N ASP A 5 -13.47 0.30 2.76
CA ASP A 5 -13.88 1.55 2.11
C ASP A 5 -14.18 1.37 0.61
N SER A 6 -13.58 0.35 -0.02
CA SER A 6 -13.68 0.13 -1.47
C SER A 6 -13.81 -1.33 -1.87
N ASN A 7 -14.36 -1.58 -3.06
CA ASN A 7 -14.39 -2.93 -3.65
C ASN A 7 -12.97 -3.48 -3.92
N VAL A 8 -11.98 -2.61 -4.12
CA VAL A 8 -10.57 -2.99 -4.26
C VAL A 8 -10.06 -3.62 -2.96
N GLN A 9 -10.33 -2.99 -1.82
CA GLN A 9 -9.97 -3.54 -0.51
C GLN A 9 -10.72 -4.83 -0.20
N VAL A 10 -12.02 -4.91 -0.52
CA VAL A 10 -12.80 -6.15 -0.37
C VAL A 10 -12.17 -7.29 -1.19
N LEU A 11 -11.75 -7.02 -2.42
CA LEU A 11 -11.08 -8.03 -3.26
C LEU A 11 -9.72 -8.43 -2.66
N LYS A 12 -8.91 -7.46 -2.23
CA LYS A 12 -7.62 -7.71 -1.56
C LYS A 12 -7.81 -8.59 -0.32
N TYR A 13 -8.74 -8.23 0.56
CA TYR A 13 -9.09 -9.00 1.76
C TYR A 13 -9.52 -10.43 1.42
N LYS A 14 -10.42 -10.63 0.44
CA LYS A 14 -10.86 -11.97 0.02
C LYS A 14 -9.69 -12.84 -0.43
N VAL A 15 -8.78 -12.27 -1.23
CA VAL A 15 -7.57 -12.97 -1.67
C VAL A 15 -6.70 -13.35 -0.47
N LEU A 16 -6.42 -12.40 0.41
CA LEU A 16 -5.59 -12.64 1.59
C LEU A 16 -6.20 -13.70 2.51
N ARG A 17 -7.52 -13.68 2.71
CA ARG A 17 -8.24 -14.63 3.58
C ARG A 17 -8.15 -16.05 3.03
N GLU A 18 -8.46 -16.25 1.76
CA GLU A 18 -8.40 -17.59 1.15
C GLU A 18 -6.95 -18.10 1.09
N VAL A 19 -5.99 -17.25 0.72
CA VAL A 19 -4.56 -17.62 0.75
C VAL A 19 -4.14 -18.05 2.15
N ALA A 20 -4.50 -17.27 3.18
CA ALA A 20 -4.20 -17.61 4.57
C ALA A 20 -4.85 -18.93 5.00
N ARG A 21 -6.12 -19.16 4.65
CA ARG A 21 -6.88 -20.38 4.98
C ARG A 21 -6.18 -21.63 4.46
N HIS A 22 -5.90 -21.68 3.16
CA HIS A 22 -5.17 -22.81 2.56
C HIS A 22 -3.75 -22.95 3.12
N TYR A 23 -3.08 -21.84 3.42
CA TYR A 23 -1.72 -21.87 3.99
C TYR A 23 -1.68 -22.40 5.43
N TRP A 24 -2.71 -22.12 6.24
CA TRP A 24 -2.87 -22.72 7.58
C TRP A 24 -2.96 -24.24 7.52
N GLU A 25 -3.67 -24.77 6.53
CA GLU A 25 -3.84 -26.22 6.29
C GLU A 25 -2.54 -26.90 5.77
N GLY A 26 -1.53 -26.11 5.42
CA GLY A 26 -0.25 -26.61 4.92
C GLY A 26 -0.27 -26.96 3.43
N GLU A 27 -1.27 -26.47 2.71
CA GLU A 27 -1.37 -26.66 1.28
C GLU A 27 -0.35 -25.78 0.54
N GLU A 28 0.14 -26.33 -0.59
CA GLU A 28 1.06 -25.61 -1.45
C GLU A 28 0.23 -24.66 -2.34
N ILE A 29 0.31 -23.36 -2.09
CA ILE A 29 -0.59 -22.36 -2.71
C ILE A 29 -0.52 -22.36 -4.24
N PHE A 30 0.63 -22.71 -4.84
CA PHE A 30 0.72 -22.81 -6.29
C PHE A 30 -0.14 -23.97 -6.84
N SER A 31 -0.27 -25.08 -6.10
CA SER A 31 -1.13 -26.20 -6.46
C SER A 31 -2.63 -25.90 -6.36
N VAL A 32 -3.07 -25.15 -5.33
CA VAL A 32 -4.49 -24.77 -5.12
C VAL A 32 -4.85 -23.40 -5.66
N PHE A 33 -3.92 -22.79 -6.40
CA PHE A 33 -4.05 -21.47 -7.01
C PHE A 33 -5.39 -21.28 -7.77
N ASN A 34 -5.78 -22.27 -8.57
CA ASN A 34 -7.01 -22.21 -9.36
C ASN A 34 -8.27 -22.33 -8.48
N GLU A 35 -8.19 -23.06 -7.38
CA GLU A 35 -9.30 -23.27 -6.44
C GLU A 35 -9.61 -21.98 -5.71
N ILE A 36 -8.58 -21.30 -5.20
CA ILE A 36 -8.67 -19.96 -4.61
C ILE A 36 -9.31 -18.98 -5.62
N ALA A 37 -8.82 -18.96 -6.87
CA ALA A 37 -9.35 -18.08 -7.89
C ALA A 37 -10.83 -18.39 -8.25
N ASN A 38 -11.24 -19.66 -8.19
CA ASN A 38 -12.60 -20.09 -8.44
C ASN A 38 -13.56 -19.71 -7.31
N GLU A 39 -13.10 -19.77 -6.06
CA GLU A 39 -13.90 -19.41 -4.88
C GLU A 39 -14.14 -17.90 -4.82
N ILE A 40 -13.13 -17.11 -5.18
CA ILE A 40 -13.23 -15.64 -5.24
C ILE A 40 -14.05 -15.20 -6.46
N VAL A 41 -13.83 -15.83 -7.62
CA VAL A 41 -14.52 -15.54 -8.88
C VAL A 41 -15.39 -16.73 -9.32
N LYS A 42 -16.61 -16.75 -8.77
CA LYS A 42 -17.58 -17.83 -8.96
C LYS A 42 -18.20 -17.81 -10.35
N LYS A 43 -18.37 -19.01 -10.93
CA LYS A 43 -19.06 -19.17 -12.23
C LYS A 43 -20.53 -18.75 -12.09
N GLY A 44 -21.02 -17.95 -13.04
CA GLY A 44 -22.41 -17.47 -13.07
C GLY A 44 -22.63 -16.11 -12.38
N GLN A 45 -21.61 -15.53 -11.75
CA GLN A 45 -21.64 -14.14 -11.29
C GLN A 45 -21.20 -13.17 -12.41
N PRO A 46 -21.71 -11.92 -12.42
CA PRO A 46 -21.28 -10.92 -13.38
C PRO A 46 -19.79 -10.62 -13.21
N SER A 47 -19.03 -10.65 -14.32
CA SER A 47 -17.62 -10.29 -14.31
C SER A 47 -17.43 -8.79 -14.10
N THR A 48 -16.40 -8.42 -13.34
CA THR A 48 -15.99 -7.01 -13.16
C THR A 48 -15.15 -6.50 -14.32
N SER A 49 -14.60 -7.42 -15.12
CA SER A 49 -13.86 -7.14 -16.34
C SER A 49 -14.60 -7.67 -17.58
N CYS A 50 -13.94 -7.65 -18.74
CA CYS A 50 -14.49 -8.14 -20.01
C CYS A 50 -14.91 -9.63 -19.98
N CYS A 51 -14.30 -10.46 -19.13
CA CYS A 51 -14.67 -11.86 -18.96
C CYS A 51 -14.20 -12.43 -17.62
N ILE A 52 -14.76 -13.57 -17.22
CA ILE A 52 -14.38 -14.31 -16.01
C ILE A 52 -12.89 -14.70 -16.00
N TYR A 53 -12.30 -14.99 -17.17
CA TYR A 53 -10.88 -15.36 -17.28
C TYR A 53 -9.97 -14.19 -16.91
N LYS A 54 -10.32 -12.96 -17.32
CA LYS A 54 -9.56 -11.76 -16.93
C LYS A 54 -9.69 -11.50 -15.44
N ASP A 55 -10.87 -11.66 -14.86
CA ASP A 55 -11.06 -11.53 -13.41
C ASP A 55 -10.22 -12.54 -12.61
N ARG A 56 -10.19 -13.80 -13.04
CA ARG A 56 -9.36 -14.85 -12.43
C ARG A 56 -7.87 -14.57 -12.57
N ALA A 57 -7.43 -14.05 -13.70
CA ALA A 57 -6.04 -13.65 -13.89
C ALA A 57 -5.66 -12.43 -13.02
N LYS A 58 -6.58 -11.48 -12.77
CA LYS A 58 -6.36 -10.40 -11.79
C LYS A 58 -6.23 -10.94 -10.37
N VAL A 59 -7.06 -11.91 -9.99
CA VAL A 59 -6.94 -12.62 -8.71
C VAL A 59 -5.60 -13.38 -8.65
N ALA A 60 -5.13 -13.90 -9.78
CA ALA A 60 -3.87 -14.61 -9.86
C ALA A 60 -2.68 -13.79 -9.38
N GLU A 61 -2.55 -12.61 -9.96
CA GLU A 61 -1.50 -11.68 -9.60
C GLU A 61 -1.62 -11.22 -8.16
N ARG A 62 -2.84 -11.08 -7.63
CA ARG A 62 -3.03 -10.77 -6.20
C ARG A 62 -2.59 -11.90 -5.28
N ILE A 63 -2.79 -13.16 -5.66
CA ILE A 63 -2.25 -14.32 -4.91
C ILE A 63 -0.72 -14.27 -4.94
N ARG A 64 -0.09 -13.97 -6.09
CA ARG A 64 1.36 -13.79 -6.19
C ARG A 64 1.86 -12.70 -5.22
N ILE A 65 1.15 -11.57 -5.13
CA ILE A 65 1.47 -10.47 -4.20
C ILE A 65 1.26 -10.89 -2.74
N ALA A 66 0.23 -11.71 -2.46
CA ALA A 66 -0.01 -12.29 -1.13
C ALA A 66 1.14 -13.22 -0.67
N LEU A 67 1.84 -13.87 -1.63
CA LEU A 67 3.01 -14.73 -1.40
C LEU A 67 4.34 -13.95 -1.36
N GLY A 68 4.30 -12.63 -1.19
CA GLY A 68 5.48 -11.76 -1.09
C GLY A 68 5.86 -11.04 -2.39
N GLY A 69 5.07 -11.15 -3.46
CA GLY A 69 5.28 -10.43 -4.71
C GLY A 69 6.53 -10.88 -5.48
N ASN A 70 7.16 -9.96 -6.22
CA ASN A 70 8.37 -10.27 -6.96
C ASN A 70 9.58 -10.30 -6.01
N ARG A 71 10.16 -11.49 -5.81
CA ARG A 71 11.35 -11.70 -4.95
C ARG A 71 12.61 -10.99 -5.44
N LYS A 72 12.68 -10.64 -6.74
CA LYS A 72 13.81 -9.88 -7.31
C LYS A 72 13.67 -8.37 -7.10
N ASN A 73 12.48 -7.90 -6.72
CA ASN A 73 12.22 -6.51 -6.43
C ASN A 73 12.34 -6.30 -4.91
N PRO A 74 13.27 -5.50 -4.37
CA PRO A 74 13.34 -5.28 -2.92
C PRO A 74 12.20 -4.38 -2.41
N ASN A 75 11.53 -3.63 -3.28
CA ASN A 75 10.53 -2.66 -2.90
C ASN A 75 9.22 -3.29 -2.43
N ILE A 76 8.49 -2.54 -1.59
CA ILE A 76 7.21 -2.96 -1.01
C ILE A 76 6.05 -2.73 -1.96
N ILE A 77 6.08 -1.62 -2.71
CA ILE A 77 4.99 -1.26 -3.62
C ILE A 77 5.31 -1.79 -5.02
N GLU A 78 4.39 -2.55 -5.60
CA GLU A 78 4.46 -3.08 -6.96
C GLU A 78 3.26 -2.62 -7.79
N VAL A 79 3.41 -2.67 -9.11
CA VAL A 79 2.29 -2.50 -10.05
C VAL A 79 1.97 -3.87 -10.65
N ILE A 80 0.71 -4.27 -10.58
CA ILE A 80 0.17 -5.38 -11.35
C ILE A 80 -0.21 -4.82 -12.72
N ASP A 81 0.65 -5.05 -13.71
CA ASP A 81 0.48 -4.68 -15.12
C ASP A 81 -0.90 -5.06 -15.66
N LEU A 82 -1.33 -6.31 -15.51
CA LEU A 82 -2.60 -6.84 -16.00
C LEU A 82 -3.85 -6.14 -15.40
N VAL A 83 -3.71 -5.57 -14.21
CA VAL A 83 -4.77 -4.84 -13.50
C VAL A 83 -4.75 -3.35 -13.85
N CYS A 84 -3.62 -2.83 -14.33
CA CYS A 84 -3.51 -1.45 -14.77
C CYS A 84 -4.46 -1.21 -15.95
N ASP A 85 -5.24 -0.14 -15.86
CA ASP A 85 -6.18 0.23 -16.92
C ASP A 85 -5.52 1.11 -18.00
N GLU A 86 -4.18 1.23 -17.97
CA GLU A 86 -3.40 2.06 -18.91
C GLU A 86 -4.01 3.46 -19.09
N CYS A 87 -4.46 4.07 -17.98
CA CYS A 87 -5.21 5.33 -18.01
C CYS A 87 -4.52 6.38 -18.88
N PRO A 88 -5.23 7.32 -19.54
CA PRO A 88 -4.59 8.29 -20.42
C PRO A 88 -3.36 8.94 -19.77
N GLU A 89 -2.31 9.12 -20.57
CA GLU A 89 -1.10 9.79 -20.11
C GLU A 89 -1.46 11.17 -19.55
N SER A 90 -0.81 11.56 -18.44
CA SER A 90 -1.13 12.80 -17.72
C SER A 90 -1.06 14.04 -18.61
N GLY A 91 -1.81 15.08 -18.23
CA GLY A 91 -1.84 16.38 -18.88
C GLY A 91 -3.17 16.70 -19.55
N HIS A 92 -3.17 17.72 -20.41
CA HIS A 92 -4.37 18.10 -21.16
C HIS A 92 -4.67 17.10 -22.27
N VAL A 93 -5.87 16.51 -22.21
CA VAL A 93 -6.36 15.53 -23.19
C VAL A 93 -7.66 16.06 -23.80
N VAL A 94 -7.79 15.88 -25.11
CA VAL A 94 -9.03 16.18 -25.85
C VAL A 94 -9.96 14.99 -25.74
N THR A 95 -11.16 15.22 -25.22
CA THR A 95 -12.21 14.21 -25.01
C THR A 95 -13.15 14.13 -26.22
N ASP A 96 -14.02 13.12 -26.22
CA ASP A 96 -15.05 12.94 -27.24
C ASP A 96 -16.13 14.03 -27.26
N LEU A 97 -16.13 14.93 -26.27
CA LEU A 97 -16.97 16.13 -26.28
C LEU A 97 -16.50 17.17 -27.32
N CYS A 98 -15.30 17.00 -27.90
CA CYS A 98 -14.79 17.91 -28.92
C CYS A 98 -15.70 17.92 -30.15
N ARG A 99 -16.18 19.11 -30.53
CA ARG A 99 -17.12 19.32 -31.65
C ARG A 99 -16.46 19.79 -32.94
N GLY A 100 -15.13 19.97 -32.96
CA GLY A 100 -14.42 20.46 -34.15
C GLY A 100 -14.92 21.83 -34.63
N CYS A 101 -15.04 22.77 -33.70
CA CYS A 101 -15.66 24.07 -33.97
C CYS A 101 -14.80 24.90 -34.93
N LEU A 102 -15.37 25.46 -35.99
CA LEU A 102 -14.65 26.31 -36.96
C LEU A 102 -13.89 27.51 -36.34
N ALA A 103 -14.26 27.93 -35.13
CA ALA A 103 -13.59 29.02 -34.42
C ALA A 103 -12.17 28.68 -33.92
N HIS A 104 -11.85 27.38 -33.76
CA HIS A 104 -10.54 26.88 -33.28
C HIS A 104 -9.94 27.67 -32.10
N ALA A 105 -10.78 28.09 -31.15
CA ALA A 105 -10.35 28.93 -30.03
C ALA A 105 -9.24 28.29 -29.18
N CYS A 106 -9.24 26.96 -29.06
CA CYS A 106 -8.19 26.22 -28.38
C CYS A 106 -6.83 26.36 -29.08
N GLU A 107 -6.77 26.26 -30.41
CA GLU A 107 -5.55 26.48 -31.21
C GLU A 107 -5.07 27.92 -31.09
N ALA A 108 -5.97 28.91 -31.28
CA ALA A 108 -5.63 30.32 -31.17
C ALA A 108 -5.10 30.72 -29.77
N SER A 109 -5.56 30.04 -28.71
CA SER A 109 -5.08 30.26 -27.34
C SER A 109 -3.70 29.65 -27.05
N CYS A 110 -3.23 28.73 -27.89
CA CYS A 110 -2.00 27.97 -27.64
C CYS A 110 -0.76 28.72 -28.16
N ARG A 111 -0.01 29.37 -27.27
CA ARG A 111 1.21 30.13 -27.64
C ARG A 111 2.37 29.27 -28.14
N LEU A 112 2.35 27.97 -27.83
CA LEU A 112 3.40 27.02 -28.21
C LEU A 112 3.05 26.21 -29.47
N ASN A 113 1.91 26.50 -30.12
CA ASN A 113 1.43 25.77 -31.29
C ASN A 113 1.39 24.25 -31.05
N ALA A 114 0.96 23.86 -29.85
CA ALA A 114 0.82 22.47 -29.43
C ALA A 114 -0.54 21.86 -29.82
N ILE A 115 -1.43 22.62 -30.46
CA ILE A 115 -2.76 22.15 -30.87
C ILE A 115 -2.84 22.14 -32.38
N SER A 116 -3.34 21.04 -32.92
CA SER A 116 -3.66 20.86 -34.34
C SER A 116 -5.01 20.16 -34.49
N PHE A 117 -5.51 20.03 -35.72
CA PHE A 117 -6.78 19.35 -35.99
C PHE A 117 -6.56 18.11 -36.86
N GLY A 118 -7.18 17.01 -36.44
CA GLY A 118 -7.13 15.72 -37.13
C GLY A 118 -8.04 15.66 -38.36
N LYS A 119 -8.03 14.51 -39.04
CA LYS A 119 -8.88 14.24 -40.23
C LYS A 119 -10.38 14.26 -39.92
N ASP A 120 -10.75 14.03 -38.67
CA ASP A 120 -12.11 14.09 -38.13
C ASP A 120 -12.49 15.50 -37.64
N ASN A 121 -11.63 16.49 -37.89
CA ASN A 121 -11.74 17.86 -37.41
C ASN A 121 -11.79 17.98 -35.87
N LYS A 122 -11.33 16.96 -35.11
CA LYS A 122 -11.14 17.08 -33.66
C LYS A 122 -9.77 17.67 -33.35
N ALA A 123 -9.70 18.41 -32.25
CA ALA A 123 -8.43 18.95 -31.76
C ALA A 123 -7.52 17.80 -31.26
N ILE A 124 -6.23 17.92 -31.52
CA ILE A 124 -5.17 17.01 -31.10
C ILE A 124 -4.12 17.86 -30.39
N ILE A 125 -3.66 17.41 -29.21
CA ILE A 125 -2.62 18.10 -28.44
C ILE A 125 -1.31 17.33 -28.61
N ASP A 126 -0.30 18.00 -29.15
CA ASP A 126 1.10 17.55 -29.19
C ASP A 126 1.72 17.77 -27.81
N LYS A 127 1.85 16.67 -27.05
CA LYS A 127 2.37 16.69 -25.68
C LYS A 127 3.83 17.10 -25.61
N SER A 128 4.62 16.89 -26.66
CA SER A 128 6.03 17.29 -26.69
C SER A 128 6.21 18.82 -26.63
N LYS A 129 5.19 19.59 -27.02
CA LYS A 129 5.19 21.06 -27.00
C LYS A 129 4.32 21.65 -25.89
N CYS A 130 3.43 20.86 -25.31
CA CYS A 130 2.48 21.32 -24.31
C CYS A 130 3.17 21.48 -22.95
N VAL A 131 3.12 22.69 -22.38
CA VAL A 131 3.60 22.98 -21.01
C VAL A 131 2.48 22.99 -19.97
N GLU A 132 1.35 22.36 -20.29
CA GLU A 132 0.19 22.20 -19.40
C GLU A 132 -0.39 23.51 -18.82
N CYS A 133 -0.26 24.63 -19.53
CA CYS A 133 -0.70 25.95 -19.05
C CYS A 133 -2.23 26.15 -18.94
N GLY A 134 -3.05 25.22 -19.44
CA GLY A 134 -4.52 25.26 -19.33
C GLY A 134 -5.25 26.31 -20.16
N GLN A 135 -4.57 27.10 -20.99
CA GLN A 135 -5.22 28.14 -21.80
C GLN A 135 -6.23 27.57 -22.80
N CYS A 136 -5.88 26.45 -23.44
CA CYS A 136 -6.75 25.76 -24.38
C CYS A 136 -8.00 25.18 -23.71
N ALA A 137 -7.87 24.65 -22.48
CA ALA A 137 -8.98 24.16 -21.68
C ALA A 137 -9.96 25.30 -21.32
N LYS A 138 -9.43 26.44 -20.87
CA LYS A 138 -10.24 27.64 -20.56
C LYS A 138 -10.94 28.22 -21.79
N ALA A 139 -10.29 28.18 -22.95
CA ALA A 139 -10.84 28.69 -24.21
C ALA A 139 -11.92 27.77 -24.82
N CYS A 140 -12.01 26.52 -24.38
CA CYS A 140 -12.95 25.56 -24.96
C CYS A 140 -14.38 25.76 -24.41
N PRO A 141 -15.36 26.21 -25.22
CA PRO A 141 -16.73 26.44 -24.73
C PRO A 141 -17.49 25.16 -24.39
N TYR A 142 -17.01 24.00 -24.88
CA TYR A 142 -17.59 22.69 -24.64
C TYR A 142 -16.91 21.93 -23.50
N SER A 143 -15.91 22.52 -22.83
CA SER A 143 -15.08 21.86 -21.82
C SER A 143 -14.51 20.51 -22.31
N ALA A 144 -14.18 20.44 -23.60
CA ALA A 144 -13.74 19.21 -24.24
C ALA A 144 -12.27 18.89 -23.97
N ILE A 145 -11.49 19.83 -23.44
CA ILE A 145 -10.09 19.65 -23.10
C ILE A 145 -9.98 19.64 -21.58
N ASN A 146 -9.65 18.48 -21.00
CA ASN A 146 -9.54 18.30 -19.56
C ASN A 146 -8.10 17.99 -19.18
N ASN A 147 -7.66 18.49 -18.01
CA ASN A 147 -6.41 18.04 -17.42
C ASN A 147 -6.67 16.70 -16.73
N PHE A 148 -6.16 15.61 -17.31
CA PHE A 148 -6.22 14.29 -16.71
C PHE A 148 -4.91 14.02 -15.99
N ILE A 149 -4.96 13.72 -14.70
CA ILE A 149 -3.78 13.28 -13.95
C ILE A 149 -4.13 11.93 -13.35
N ARG A 150 -3.30 10.92 -13.64
CA ARG A 150 -3.47 9.58 -13.09
C ARG A 150 -3.54 9.65 -11.56
N PRO A 151 -4.50 8.97 -10.90
CA PRO A 151 -4.63 9.03 -9.44
C PRO A 151 -3.35 8.60 -8.69
N CYS A 152 -2.61 7.62 -9.21
CA CYS A 152 -1.32 7.18 -8.66
C CYS A 152 -0.22 8.26 -8.78
N VAL A 153 -0.13 8.96 -9.92
CA VAL A 153 0.83 10.06 -10.12
C VAL A 153 0.47 11.24 -9.22
N ARG A 154 -0.80 11.64 -9.19
CA ARG A 154 -1.29 12.77 -8.36
C ARG A 154 -1.01 12.58 -6.87
N SER A 155 -1.07 11.34 -6.39
CA SER A 155 -0.83 11.00 -4.97
C SER A 155 0.66 10.85 -4.63
N CYS A 156 1.52 10.60 -5.61
CA CYS A 156 2.95 10.40 -5.39
C CYS A 156 3.70 11.73 -5.21
N LYS A 157 3.93 12.13 -3.95
CA LYS A 157 4.69 13.37 -3.63
C LYS A 157 6.20 13.27 -3.89
N ALA A 158 6.72 12.05 -4.00
CA ALA A 158 8.10 11.78 -4.37
C ALA A 158 8.33 11.78 -5.89
N ASP A 159 7.28 11.99 -6.70
CA ASP A 159 7.35 11.99 -8.16
C ASP A 159 8.03 10.71 -8.73
N ALA A 160 7.67 9.58 -8.12
CA ALA A 160 8.28 8.28 -8.38
C ALA A 160 7.46 7.42 -9.36
N ILE A 161 6.33 7.92 -9.89
CA ILE A 161 5.45 7.13 -10.77
C ILE A 161 5.35 7.82 -12.12
N HIS A 162 5.70 7.10 -13.18
CA HIS A 162 5.59 7.55 -14.56
C HIS A 162 4.87 6.49 -15.42
N MET A 163 4.75 6.75 -16.72
CA MET A 163 4.12 5.84 -17.66
C MET A 163 5.19 5.07 -18.41
N ALA A 164 5.06 3.74 -18.46
CA ALA A 164 5.91 2.88 -19.28
C ALA A 164 5.60 3.07 -20.77
N GLU A 165 6.50 2.61 -21.66
CA GLU A 165 6.26 2.62 -23.11
C GLU A 165 5.01 1.83 -23.51
N THR A 166 4.68 0.79 -22.75
CA THR A 166 3.52 -0.08 -22.92
C THR A 166 2.23 0.51 -22.35
N GLY A 167 2.30 1.65 -21.65
CA GLY A 167 1.14 2.40 -21.15
C GLY A 167 0.80 2.15 -19.67
N GLU A 168 1.36 1.13 -19.01
CA GLU A 168 1.14 0.88 -17.60
C GLU A 168 1.83 1.93 -16.71
N ALA A 169 1.51 1.90 -15.42
CA ALA A 169 2.25 2.71 -14.44
C ALA A 169 3.58 2.02 -14.10
N GLU A 170 4.67 2.77 -14.14
CA GLU A 170 6.00 2.31 -13.74
C GLU A 170 6.48 3.10 -12.53
N ILE A 171 7.10 2.41 -11.57
CA ILE A 171 7.61 3.01 -10.34
C ILE A 171 9.12 3.13 -10.45
N ASP A 172 9.62 4.36 -10.36
CA ASP A 172 11.02 4.67 -10.09
C ASP A 172 11.31 4.33 -8.62
N TYR A 173 11.96 3.20 -8.41
CA TYR A 173 12.28 2.70 -7.08
C TYR A 173 13.38 3.50 -6.37
N GLU A 174 14.21 4.24 -7.10
CA GLU A 174 15.20 5.12 -6.48
C GLU A 174 14.51 6.29 -5.78
N LYS A 175 13.40 6.80 -6.33
CA LYS A 175 12.60 7.88 -5.74
C LYS A 175 11.52 7.40 -4.78
N CYS A 176 10.97 6.21 -4.99
CA CYS A 176 9.85 5.70 -4.20
C CYS A 176 10.19 5.64 -2.70
N VAL A 177 9.28 6.07 -1.83
CA VAL A 177 9.45 6.05 -0.36
C VAL A 177 8.50 5.07 0.33
N SER A 178 7.93 4.13 -0.44
CA SER A 178 7.04 3.06 0.03
C SER A 178 5.81 3.50 0.86
N CYS A 179 5.38 4.76 0.74
CA CYS A 179 4.29 5.34 1.56
C CYS A 179 2.91 4.75 1.31
N GLY A 180 2.69 4.06 0.19
CA GLY A 180 1.43 3.41 -0.15
C GLY A 180 0.31 4.35 -0.61
N ALA A 181 0.55 5.66 -0.74
CA ALA A 181 -0.48 6.62 -1.17
C ALA A 181 -1.10 6.26 -2.53
N CYS A 182 -0.30 5.73 -3.45
CA CYS A 182 -0.78 5.24 -4.74
C CYS A 182 -1.69 4.00 -4.61
N VAL A 183 -1.41 3.09 -3.65
CA VAL A 183 -2.21 1.90 -3.37
C VAL A 183 -3.62 2.27 -2.97
N THR A 184 -3.77 3.22 -2.04
CA THR A 184 -5.08 3.72 -1.59
C THR A 184 -5.83 4.46 -2.70
N GLN A 185 -5.10 5.19 -3.55
CA GLN A 185 -5.71 6.09 -4.52
C GLN A 185 -6.05 5.43 -5.86
N CYS A 186 -5.49 4.25 -6.16
CA CYS A 186 -5.73 3.54 -7.41
C CYS A 186 -7.14 2.89 -7.43
N PRO A 187 -8.08 3.37 -8.26
CA PRO A 187 -9.44 2.83 -8.28
C PRO A 187 -9.53 1.41 -8.86
N PHE A 188 -8.50 0.98 -9.62
CA PHE A 188 -8.39 -0.37 -10.17
C PHE A 188 -7.66 -1.33 -9.22
N GLY A 189 -6.97 -0.80 -8.21
CA GLY A 189 -6.10 -1.57 -7.32
C GLY A 189 -4.91 -2.21 -8.03
N ALA A 190 -4.35 -1.53 -9.04
CA ALA A 190 -3.19 -2.01 -9.79
C ALA A 190 -1.87 -1.80 -9.03
N THR A 191 -1.72 -0.65 -8.35
CA THR A 191 -0.63 -0.44 -7.39
C THR A 191 -0.99 -1.15 -6.09
N VAL A 192 -0.12 -2.02 -5.60
CA VAL A 192 -0.36 -2.88 -4.44
C VAL A 192 0.88 -2.95 -3.56
N ASP A 193 0.67 -3.15 -2.25
CA ASP A 193 1.74 -3.47 -1.32
C ASP A 193 1.93 -4.99 -1.21
N LYS A 194 3.19 -5.43 -1.08
CA LYS A 194 3.54 -6.82 -0.77
C LYS A 194 2.92 -7.26 0.54
N SER A 195 2.48 -8.51 0.58
CA SER A 195 2.03 -9.13 1.82
C SER A 195 3.13 -9.96 2.45
N TYR A 196 3.09 -10.03 3.78
CA TYR A 196 3.90 -10.94 4.59
C TYR A 196 3.01 -11.90 5.41
N ILE A 197 1.78 -12.11 4.95
CA ILE A 197 0.79 -12.93 5.66
C ILE A 197 1.26 -14.37 5.84
N THR A 198 1.87 -14.97 4.81
CA THR A 198 2.42 -16.33 4.88
C THR A 198 3.63 -16.41 5.78
N ASN A 199 4.50 -15.39 5.78
CA ASN A 199 5.64 -15.32 6.69
C ASN A 199 5.19 -15.31 8.16
N LEU A 200 4.11 -14.58 8.48
CA LEU A 200 3.54 -14.60 9.82
C LEU A 200 2.98 -15.99 10.17
N ILE A 201 2.25 -16.63 9.25
CA ILE A 201 1.73 -17.99 9.47
C ILE A 201 2.88 -18.97 9.74
N ASP A 202 3.97 -18.89 8.99
CA ASP A 202 5.17 -19.72 9.21
C ASP A 202 5.77 -19.50 10.60
N MET A 203 5.85 -18.25 11.07
CA MET A 203 6.34 -17.93 12.41
C MET A 203 5.41 -18.48 13.50
N ILE A 204 4.10 -18.35 13.33
CA ILE A 204 3.13 -18.89 14.30
C ILE A 204 3.21 -20.42 14.33
N LYS A 205 3.17 -21.11 13.18
CA LYS A 205 3.27 -22.58 13.12
C LYS A 205 4.63 -23.07 13.61
N GLY A 206 5.71 -22.38 13.24
CA GLY A 206 7.08 -22.70 13.61
C GLY A 206 7.40 -22.48 15.09
N SER A 207 6.61 -21.66 15.80
CA SER A 207 6.73 -21.48 17.25
C SER A 207 6.34 -22.72 18.05
N GLU A 208 5.59 -23.66 17.44
CA GLU A 208 4.99 -24.83 18.09
C GLU A 208 4.22 -24.46 19.35
N GLY A 209 3.28 -23.51 19.22
CA GLY A 209 2.49 -23.01 20.35
C GLY A 209 3.35 -22.24 21.35
N ASN A 210 4.26 -21.40 20.86
CA ASN A 210 5.18 -20.59 21.65
C ASN A 210 6.18 -21.38 22.51
N THR A 211 6.42 -22.66 22.23
CA THR A 211 7.37 -23.51 22.97
C THR A 211 8.80 -23.38 22.48
N LYS A 212 9.01 -23.19 21.16
CA LYS A 212 10.35 -22.98 20.57
C LYS A 212 10.83 -21.54 20.71
N TYR A 213 9.93 -20.60 20.50
CA TYR A 213 10.13 -19.17 20.66
C TYR A 213 8.76 -18.51 20.81
N LYS A 214 8.71 -17.35 21.47
CA LYS A 214 7.47 -16.59 21.62
C LYS A 214 7.21 -15.75 20.37
N VAL A 215 5.95 -15.69 19.93
CA VAL A 215 5.52 -14.76 18.87
C VAL A 215 4.76 -13.61 19.52
N ASN A 216 5.26 -12.39 19.33
CA ASN A 216 4.73 -11.19 19.95
C ASN A 216 4.09 -10.27 18.89
N ALA A 217 2.93 -9.72 19.21
CA ALA A 217 2.28 -8.67 18.44
C ALA A 217 2.65 -7.30 19.00
N ILE A 218 3.11 -6.40 18.13
CA ILE A 218 3.29 -4.98 18.41
C ILE A 218 2.23 -4.23 17.59
N ILE A 219 1.18 -3.75 18.25
CA ILE A 219 0.01 -3.17 17.59
C ILE A 219 0.12 -1.64 17.53
N ALA A 220 -0.13 -1.05 16.37
CA ALA A 220 -0.20 0.39 16.20
C ALA A 220 -1.46 0.98 16.87
N PRO A 221 -1.42 2.18 17.46
CA PRO A 221 -2.53 2.75 18.25
C PRO A 221 -3.85 2.91 17.49
N ALA A 222 -3.78 3.03 16.15
CA ALA A 222 -4.95 3.14 15.27
C ALA A 222 -5.84 1.89 15.23
N PHE A 223 -5.46 0.78 15.88
CA PHE A 223 -6.28 -0.44 15.90
C PHE A 223 -7.65 -0.19 16.53
N VAL A 224 -7.75 0.67 17.54
CA VAL A 224 -9.03 1.00 18.21
C VAL A 224 -10.05 1.58 17.24
N SER A 225 -9.61 2.40 16.28
CA SER A 225 -10.48 2.95 15.24
C SER A 225 -10.75 1.99 14.08
N GLN A 226 -9.84 1.04 13.83
CA GLN A 226 -9.97 0.09 12.72
C GLN A 226 -10.84 -1.11 13.05
N PHE A 227 -10.91 -1.48 14.33
CA PHE A 227 -11.74 -2.55 14.87
C PHE A 227 -12.87 -1.97 15.72
N ASP A 228 -13.52 -0.91 15.24
CA ASP A 228 -14.60 -0.19 15.95
C ASP A 228 -15.86 -1.04 16.22
N TYR A 229 -15.97 -2.21 15.57
CA TYR A 229 -17.01 -3.22 15.84
C TYR A 229 -16.71 -4.12 17.03
N ALA A 230 -15.49 -4.11 17.57
CA ALA A 230 -15.05 -4.97 18.66
C ALA A 230 -14.45 -4.15 19.81
N THR A 231 -14.50 -4.71 21.01
CA THR A 231 -13.80 -4.12 22.16
C THR A 231 -12.30 -4.41 22.09
N ILE A 232 -11.50 -3.61 22.80
CA ILE A 232 -10.04 -3.82 22.90
C ILE A 232 -9.73 -5.24 23.42
N GLY A 233 -10.45 -5.69 24.45
CA GLY A 233 -10.28 -7.04 25.02
C GLY A 233 -10.53 -8.15 23.99
N GLN A 234 -11.60 -8.01 23.19
CA GLN A 234 -11.90 -8.95 22.11
C GLN A 234 -10.82 -9.01 21.04
N VAL A 235 -10.26 -7.87 20.63
CA VAL A 235 -9.15 -7.86 19.66
C VAL A 235 -7.91 -8.53 20.23
N ILE A 236 -7.59 -8.27 21.50
CA ILE A 236 -6.47 -8.92 22.22
C ILE A 236 -6.70 -10.43 22.32
N GLN A 237 -7.92 -10.87 22.65
CA GLN A 237 -8.28 -12.28 22.70
C GLN A 237 -8.19 -12.94 21.32
N GLY A 238 -8.63 -12.26 20.26
CA GLY A 238 -8.46 -12.74 18.89
C GLY A 238 -6.99 -12.97 18.53
N LEU A 239 -6.10 -12.06 18.93
CA LEU A 239 -4.65 -12.22 18.73
C LEU A 239 -4.09 -13.42 19.51
N ARG A 240 -4.53 -13.62 20.76
CA ARG A 240 -4.18 -14.82 21.56
C ARG A 240 -4.59 -16.09 20.84
N GLU A 241 -5.84 -16.15 20.36
CA GLU A 241 -6.36 -17.32 19.62
C GLU A 241 -5.66 -17.55 18.28
N LEU A 242 -5.20 -16.48 17.62
CA LEU A 242 -4.43 -16.61 16.39
C LEU A 242 -3.06 -17.27 16.64
N GLY A 243 -2.48 -17.06 17.84
CA GLY A 243 -1.25 -17.70 18.31
C GLY A 243 -0.22 -16.77 18.96
N PHE A 244 -0.56 -15.50 19.20
CA PHE A 244 0.35 -14.55 19.83
C PHE A 244 0.43 -14.74 21.35
N GLU A 245 1.65 -14.68 21.90
CA GLU A 245 1.92 -14.78 23.33
C GLU A 245 2.03 -13.39 23.97
N GLY A 246 2.93 -12.55 23.45
CA GLY A 246 3.08 -11.17 23.89
C GLY A 246 2.22 -10.22 23.06
N ILE A 247 1.50 -9.31 23.71
CA ILE A 247 0.73 -8.27 23.02
C ILE A 247 1.14 -6.92 23.60
N TYR A 248 1.79 -6.11 22.78
CA TYR A 248 2.37 -4.83 23.14
C TYR A 248 1.80 -3.74 22.26
N GLU A 249 1.63 -2.55 22.81
CA GLU A 249 1.17 -1.39 22.06
C GLU A 249 2.35 -0.51 21.66
N ALA A 250 2.43 -0.14 20.39
CA ALA A 250 3.47 0.76 19.89
C ALA A 250 3.40 2.18 20.50
N ALA A 251 2.27 2.55 21.14
CA ALA A 251 2.14 3.79 21.91
C ALA A 251 3.21 3.91 23.01
N GLN A 252 3.53 2.79 23.68
CA GLN A 252 4.58 2.76 24.70
C GLN A 252 5.95 3.12 24.10
N GLY A 253 6.23 2.63 22.88
CA GLY A 253 7.40 3.03 22.13
C GLY A 253 7.36 4.49 21.70
N ALA A 254 6.17 5.05 21.42
CA ALA A 254 6.01 6.45 21.04
C ALA A 254 6.32 7.40 22.20
N ASP A 255 5.91 7.08 23.42
CA ASP A 255 6.24 7.87 24.61
C ASP A 255 7.76 7.92 24.85
N LEU A 256 8.45 6.79 24.70
CA LEU A 256 9.90 6.71 24.83
C LEU A 256 10.62 7.51 23.74
N VAL A 257 10.21 7.34 22.48
CA VAL A 257 10.79 8.09 21.35
C VAL A 257 10.56 9.59 21.53
N ALA A 258 9.36 10.01 21.94
CA ALA A 258 9.08 11.42 22.20
C ALA A 258 9.98 11.98 23.30
N TYR A 259 10.24 11.21 24.38
CA TYR A 259 11.15 11.62 25.43
C TYR A 259 12.60 11.76 24.94
N TYR A 260 13.09 10.82 24.13
CA TYR A 260 14.45 10.90 23.57
C TYR A 260 14.60 11.99 22.51
N GLU A 261 13.61 12.16 21.62
CA GLU A 261 13.60 13.24 20.62
C GLU A 261 13.51 14.62 21.28
N ALA A 262 12.79 14.76 22.39
CA ALA A 262 12.73 16.03 23.13
C ALA A 262 14.10 16.46 23.68
N LYS A 263 14.89 15.51 24.20
CA LYS A 263 16.27 15.79 24.64
C LYS A 263 17.18 16.15 23.47
N GLU A 264 17.09 15.39 22.38
CA GLU A 264 17.87 15.68 21.18
C GLU A 264 17.54 17.07 20.60
N LEU A 265 16.26 17.45 20.64
CA LEU A 265 15.81 18.77 20.21
C LEU A 265 16.35 19.90 21.10
N GLU A 266 16.41 19.69 22.42
CA GLU A 266 17.01 20.65 23.35
C GLU A 266 18.48 20.91 23.03
N GLU A 267 19.23 19.87 22.65
CA GLU A 267 20.65 19.96 22.29
C GLU A 267 20.87 20.58 20.90
N LYS A 268 20.08 20.20 19.89
CA LYS A 268 20.28 20.62 18.49
C LYS A 268 19.55 21.91 18.11
N GLY A 269 18.50 22.29 18.84
CA GLY A 269 17.64 23.44 18.56
C GLY A 269 16.67 23.26 17.38
N PHE A 270 17.04 22.49 16.35
CA PHE A 270 16.17 22.13 15.22
C PHE A 270 16.27 20.63 14.92
N LEU A 271 15.12 19.97 14.78
CA LEU A 271 15.01 18.54 14.56
C LEU A 271 13.80 18.21 13.70
N THR A 272 13.94 17.22 12.82
CA THR A 272 12.83 16.56 12.13
C THR A 272 12.63 15.17 12.71
N THR A 273 11.38 14.72 12.83
CA THR A 273 11.03 13.44 13.43
C THR A 273 11.56 12.24 12.63
N SER A 274 11.84 11.13 13.32
CA SER A 274 12.31 9.88 12.67
C SER A 274 11.26 8.75 12.63
N CYS A 275 10.07 8.99 13.18
CA CYS A 275 9.07 7.94 13.41
C CYS A 275 8.37 7.40 12.15
N CYS A 276 8.29 8.22 11.09
CA CYS A 276 7.70 7.86 9.80
C CYS A 276 8.79 7.51 8.78
N PRO A 277 8.94 6.23 8.39
CA PRO A 277 10.01 5.82 7.47
C PRO A 277 9.89 6.47 6.09
N ALA A 278 8.66 6.64 5.58
CA ALA A 278 8.44 7.31 4.30
C ALA A 278 8.86 8.79 4.32
N PHE A 279 8.73 9.47 5.47
CA PHE A 279 9.16 10.86 5.62
C PHE A 279 10.68 10.97 5.72
N VAL A 280 11.30 10.08 6.51
CA VAL A 280 12.77 9.99 6.61
C VAL A 280 13.38 9.75 5.24
N GLU A 281 12.91 8.73 4.52
CA GLU A 281 13.41 8.39 3.18
C GLU A 281 13.14 9.52 2.16
N TYR A 282 12.01 10.24 2.31
CA TYR A 282 11.71 11.41 1.48
C TYR A 282 12.73 12.54 1.69
N ILE A 283 13.10 12.83 2.94
CA ILE A 283 14.16 13.81 3.23
C ILE A 283 15.50 13.33 2.67
N GLU A 284 15.89 12.09 2.96
CA GLU A 284 17.17 11.52 2.50
C GLU A 284 17.36 11.62 0.98
N LYS A 285 16.29 11.38 0.21
CA LYS A 285 16.32 11.40 -1.25
C LYS A 285 16.17 12.79 -1.88
N ASN A 286 15.35 13.66 -1.29
CA ASN A 286 14.94 14.92 -1.94
C ASN A 286 15.52 16.18 -1.27
N PHE A 287 15.94 16.09 -0.01
CA PHE A 287 16.44 17.23 0.78
C PHE A 287 17.70 16.86 1.58
N PRO A 288 18.85 16.58 0.91
CA PRO A 288 20.09 16.18 1.57
C PRO A 288 20.56 17.13 2.67
N ASP A 289 20.34 18.44 2.47
CA ASP A 289 20.71 19.48 3.45
C ASP A 289 19.95 19.38 4.78
N LEU A 290 18.79 18.70 4.80
CA LEU A 290 17.98 18.50 6.00
C LEU A 290 18.30 17.19 6.73
N VAL A 291 19.04 16.26 6.11
CA VAL A 291 19.39 14.95 6.68
C VAL A 291 20.06 15.04 8.06
N PRO A 292 21.00 15.96 8.33
CA PRO A 292 21.62 16.08 9.65
C PRO A 292 20.63 16.41 10.79
N ASN A 293 19.45 16.94 10.43
CA ASN A 293 18.41 17.30 11.38
C ASN A 293 17.43 16.15 11.64
N ILE A 294 17.56 15.00 10.98
CA ILE A 294 16.74 13.83 11.28
C ILE A 294 17.16 13.26 12.64
N SER A 295 16.17 13.03 13.51
CA SER A 295 16.34 12.30 14.76
C SER A 295 17.04 10.97 14.52
N HIS A 296 18.05 10.66 15.34
CA HIS A 296 18.77 9.38 15.25
C HIS A 296 18.07 8.25 16.01
N ASN A 297 16.96 8.56 16.69
CA ASN A 297 16.17 7.59 17.43
C ASN A 297 15.46 6.62 16.48
N LEU A 298 15.27 5.38 16.93
CA LEU A 298 14.43 4.40 16.24
C LEU A 298 12.97 4.87 16.25
N SER A 299 12.17 4.38 15.28
CA SER A 299 10.74 4.63 15.34
C SER A 299 10.09 3.93 16.55
N PRO A 300 8.83 4.27 16.91
CA PRO A 300 8.13 3.59 18.00
C PRO A 300 8.09 2.07 17.86
N MET A 301 7.92 1.58 16.62
CA MET A 301 7.97 0.16 16.28
C MET A 301 9.35 -0.45 16.59
N GLY A 302 10.42 0.17 16.09
CA GLY A 302 11.78 -0.32 16.33
C GLY A 302 12.19 -0.25 17.80
N THR A 303 11.78 0.80 18.51
CA THR A 303 12.11 1.02 19.92
C THR A 303 11.50 -0.06 20.82
N ILE A 304 10.19 -0.32 20.69
CA ILE A 304 9.55 -1.37 21.49
C ILE A 304 10.03 -2.77 21.07
N GLY A 305 10.26 -3.00 19.77
CA GLY A 305 10.82 -4.26 19.27
C GLY A 305 12.20 -4.55 19.86
N LYS A 306 13.05 -3.52 19.97
CA LYS A 306 14.36 -3.63 20.62
C LYS A 306 14.24 -4.01 22.09
N ILE A 307 13.36 -3.32 22.85
CA ILE A 307 13.14 -3.61 24.27
C ILE A 307 12.71 -5.07 24.48
N ILE A 308 11.77 -5.56 23.65
CA ILE A 308 11.29 -6.94 23.74
C ILE A 308 12.43 -7.94 23.41
N LYS A 309 13.29 -7.64 22.43
CA LYS A 309 14.45 -8.49 22.08
C LYS A 309 15.56 -8.45 23.12
N ASP A 310 15.73 -7.34 23.82
CA ASP A 310 16.69 -7.22 24.92
C ASP A 310 16.27 -8.14 26.09
N GLU A 311 14.96 -8.36 26.30
CA GLU A 311 14.44 -9.32 27.27
C GLU A 311 14.46 -10.78 26.78
N ASP A 312 14.05 -11.02 25.53
CA ASP A 312 14.05 -12.34 24.89
C ASP A 312 14.58 -12.25 23.44
N PRO A 313 15.88 -12.51 23.20
CA PRO A 313 16.46 -12.44 21.87
C PRO A 313 15.89 -13.46 20.88
N THR A 314 15.25 -14.52 21.37
CA THR A 314 14.75 -15.63 20.54
C THR A 314 13.33 -15.40 20.03
N CYS A 315 12.60 -14.46 20.64
CA CYS A 315 11.22 -14.16 20.26
C CYS A 315 11.09 -13.68 18.81
N LYS A 316 9.87 -13.67 18.29
CA LYS A 316 9.51 -13.14 16.98
C LYS A 316 8.55 -11.97 17.14
N ASN A 317 9.00 -10.78 16.74
CA ASN A 317 8.23 -9.56 16.88
C ASN A 317 7.51 -9.22 15.57
N ILE A 318 6.19 -9.14 15.64
CA ILE A 318 5.32 -8.87 14.50
C ILE A 318 4.65 -7.53 14.70
N PHE A 319 4.94 -6.55 13.85
CA PHE A 319 4.24 -5.28 13.89
C PHE A 319 2.94 -5.35 13.09
N ILE A 320 1.87 -4.83 13.67
CA ILE A 320 0.54 -4.78 13.07
C ILE A 320 0.10 -3.32 13.02
N GLY A 321 -0.08 -2.76 11.82
CA GLY A 321 -0.42 -1.34 11.69
C GLY A 321 -1.05 -0.93 10.37
N PRO A 322 -1.29 0.38 10.16
CA PRO A 322 -1.96 0.86 8.95
C PRO A 322 -1.00 1.13 7.78
N CYS A 323 0.31 1.14 8.03
CA CYS A 323 1.28 1.75 7.11
C CYS A 323 2.09 0.72 6.33
N THR A 324 2.08 0.82 5.00
CA THR A 324 2.92 0.00 4.12
C THR A 324 4.41 0.33 4.26
N ALA A 325 4.77 1.58 4.57
CA ALA A 325 6.17 1.98 4.71
C ALA A 325 6.87 1.30 5.90
N LYS A 326 6.11 0.84 6.91
CA LYS A 326 6.67 0.00 7.98
C LYS A 326 7.19 -1.34 7.45
N LYS A 327 6.62 -1.86 6.37
CA LYS A 327 7.14 -3.04 5.66
C LYS A 327 8.52 -2.76 5.03
N ALA A 328 8.80 -1.53 4.61
CA ALA A 328 10.13 -1.16 4.14
C ALA A 328 11.08 -0.96 5.33
N GLU A 329 10.58 -0.35 6.42
CA GLU A 329 11.40 -0.06 7.59
C GLU A 329 11.99 -1.31 8.26
N PHE A 330 11.23 -2.39 8.41
CA PHE A 330 11.77 -3.61 9.05
C PHE A 330 12.86 -4.29 8.22
N GLN A 331 12.99 -3.96 6.93
CA GLN A 331 14.07 -4.48 6.08
C GLN A 331 15.38 -3.71 6.26
N LEU A 332 15.36 -2.55 6.93
CA LEU A 332 16.56 -1.74 7.17
C LEU A 332 17.48 -2.40 8.20
N GLU A 333 18.80 -2.28 8.00
CA GLU A 333 19.82 -2.82 8.91
C GLU A 333 19.62 -2.42 10.38
N LYS A 334 19.15 -1.19 10.62
CA LYS A 334 18.92 -0.65 11.97
C LYS A 334 17.67 -1.22 12.67
N VAL A 335 16.79 -1.94 11.96
CA VAL A 335 15.49 -2.42 12.47
C VAL A 335 15.29 -3.93 12.29
N LYS A 336 15.92 -4.54 11.28
CA LYS A 336 15.71 -5.95 10.91
C LYS A 336 15.97 -6.97 12.03
N ASP A 337 16.83 -6.63 12.98
CA ASP A 337 17.13 -7.49 14.12
C ASP A 337 16.07 -7.39 15.23
N TYR A 338 15.23 -6.34 15.19
CA TYR A 338 14.24 -6.03 16.22
C TYR A 338 12.80 -6.41 15.82
N ILE A 339 12.51 -6.43 14.52
CA ILE A 339 11.18 -6.71 13.96
C ILE A 339 11.31 -7.79 12.88
N ASP A 340 10.62 -8.91 13.08
CA ASP A 340 10.70 -10.09 12.22
C ASP A 340 9.69 -10.05 11.06
N CYS A 341 8.54 -9.39 11.25
CA CYS A 341 7.49 -9.30 10.23
C CYS A 341 6.61 -8.06 10.43
N VAL A 342 6.01 -7.56 9.34
CA VAL A 342 5.07 -6.44 9.36
C VAL A 342 3.83 -6.78 8.53
N ILE A 343 2.66 -6.67 9.15
CA ILE A 343 1.37 -6.85 8.49
C ILE A 343 0.47 -5.63 8.70
N THR A 344 -0.45 -5.42 7.77
CA THR A 344 -1.47 -4.38 7.87
C THR A 344 -2.69 -4.84 8.65
N PHE A 345 -3.55 -3.90 9.09
CA PHE A 345 -4.84 -4.26 9.70
C PHE A 345 -5.76 -5.03 8.73
N GLU A 346 -5.69 -4.77 7.42
CA GLU A 346 -6.43 -5.55 6.41
C GLU A 346 -5.97 -7.01 6.38
N GLU A 347 -4.66 -7.24 6.49
CA GLU A 347 -4.07 -8.59 6.58
C GLU A 347 -4.43 -9.26 7.90
N LEU A 348 -4.44 -8.52 9.02
CA LEU A 348 -4.89 -9.05 10.31
C LEU A 348 -6.35 -9.50 10.25
N GLN A 349 -7.24 -8.70 9.66
CA GLN A 349 -8.64 -9.09 9.52
C GLN A 349 -8.80 -10.34 8.64
N ALA A 350 -8.01 -10.44 7.56
CA ALA A 350 -7.97 -11.65 6.75
C ALA A 350 -7.50 -12.88 7.52
N LEU A 351 -6.53 -12.72 8.44
CA LEU A 351 -6.03 -13.82 9.29
C LEU A 351 -7.08 -14.32 10.28
N PHE A 352 -7.78 -13.42 10.97
CA PHE A 352 -8.87 -13.81 11.87
C PHE A 352 -9.95 -14.61 11.14
N ASP A 353 -10.44 -14.07 10.02
CA ASP A 353 -11.49 -14.71 9.25
C ASP A 353 -11.01 -16.00 8.54
N SER A 354 -9.71 -16.14 8.30
CA SER A 354 -9.14 -17.38 7.73
C SER A 354 -9.20 -18.57 8.69
N LYS A 355 -9.20 -18.30 10.00
CA LYS A 355 -9.35 -19.28 11.08
C LYS A 355 -10.75 -19.30 11.70
N ASP A 356 -11.71 -18.62 11.07
CA ASP A 356 -13.09 -18.48 11.56
C ASP A 356 -13.16 -17.90 12.99
N ILE A 357 -12.20 -17.02 13.36
CA ILE A 357 -12.18 -16.32 14.65
C ILE A 357 -13.16 -15.14 14.58
N ASP A 358 -14.29 -15.29 15.25
CA ASP A 358 -15.32 -14.25 15.31
C ASP A 358 -15.08 -13.28 16.47
N ILE A 359 -14.30 -12.23 16.20
CA ILE A 359 -13.88 -11.22 17.18
C ILE A 359 -15.07 -10.60 17.93
N GLU A 360 -16.20 -10.37 17.25
CA GLU A 360 -17.38 -9.72 17.85
C GLU A 360 -17.99 -10.55 18.98
N ASN A 361 -17.82 -11.87 18.93
CA ASN A 361 -18.40 -12.84 19.85
C ASN A 361 -17.39 -13.46 20.81
N LEU A 362 -16.13 -12.99 20.82
CA LEU A 362 -15.14 -13.43 21.80
C LEU A 362 -15.49 -12.89 23.20
N GLU A 363 -15.24 -13.72 24.23
CA GLU A 363 -15.29 -13.27 25.62
C GLU A 363 -14.08 -12.37 25.89
N SER A 364 -14.35 -11.15 26.37
CA SER A 364 -13.37 -10.07 26.55
C SER A 364 -12.53 -10.19 27.81
#